data_AF-A0A359H147-F1
#
_entry.id   AF-A0A359H147-F1
#
_cell.length_a   1.000
_cell.length_b   1.000
_cell.length_c   1.000
_cell.angle_alpha   90.00
_cell.angle_beta   90.00
_cell.angle_gamma   90.00
#
_symmetry.space_group_name_H-M   'P 1'
#
loop_
_entity.id
_entity.type
_entity.pdbx_description
1 polymer ?
#
loop_
_entity_poly.entity_id
_entity_poly.type
_entity_poly.pdbx_seq_one_letter_code
_entity_poly.pdbx_strand_id
1 'polypeptide(L)'
;MSKKKSEAIESSENITIDQKLIDEGTAQLASEIKVLEAWLEELETSDDRDAEVVAARKSYNDMLRSRKEMLNTLENQAKLQAI
;
A
#
# COMPACT_ATOMS: atom_id res chain seq x y z
N MET A 1 32.83 -17.93 -32.53
CA MET A 1 31.58 -17.16 -32.65
C MET A 1 30.84 -17.23 -31.33
N SER A 2 30.54 -16.05 -30.79
CA SER A 2 30.07 -15.79 -29.42
C SER A 2 28.60 -16.15 -29.22
N LYS A 3 28.29 -16.95 -28.19
CA LYS A 3 26.94 -17.10 -27.63
C LYS A 3 27.07 -17.06 -26.10
N LYS A 4 27.09 -15.83 -25.57
CA LYS A 4 27.02 -15.51 -24.13
C LYS A 4 26.51 -14.07 -24.01
N LYS A 5 25.25 -13.83 -24.39
CA LYS A 5 24.62 -12.48 -24.25
C LYS A 5 23.09 -12.50 -24.15
N SER A 6 22.47 -13.60 -23.74
CA SER A 6 21.01 -13.71 -23.72
C SER A 6 20.39 -13.77 -22.31
N GLU A 7 21.12 -14.24 -21.29
CA GLU A 7 20.54 -14.37 -19.93
C GLU A 7 20.53 -13.08 -19.11
N ALA A 8 21.35 -12.07 -19.45
CA ALA A 8 21.46 -10.84 -18.66
C ALA A 8 20.36 -9.79 -18.95
N ILE A 9 19.58 -9.97 -20.02
CA ILE A 9 18.59 -8.98 -20.47
C ILE A 9 17.20 -9.29 -19.89
N GLU A 10 16.82 -10.57 -19.81
CA GLU A 10 15.51 -10.98 -19.28
C GLU A 10 15.35 -10.73 -17.77
N SER A 11 16.44 -10.86 -16.99
CA SER A 11 16.38 -10.63 -15.53
C SER A 11 16.19 -9.16 -15.17
N SER A 12 16.78 -8.24 -15.94
CA SER A 12 16.68 -6.80 -15.68
C SER A 12 15.30 -6.23 -15.99
N GLU A 13 14.62 -6.73 -17.04
CA GLU A 13 13.26 -6.32 -17.36
C GLU A 13 12.25 -6.81 -16.31
N ASN A 14 12.42 -8.04 -15.82
CA ASN A 14 11.56 -8.62 -14.78
C ASN A 14 11.65 -7.83 -13.45
N ILE A 15 12.87 -7.53 -12.99
CA ILE A 15 13.12 -6.71 -11.78
C ILE A 15 12.51 -5.30 -11.94
N THR A 16 12.57 -4.72 -13.14
CA THR A 16 12.01 -3.38 -13.40
C THR A 16 10.48 -3.38 -13.36
N ILE A 17 9.83 -4.46 -13.83
CA ILE A 17 8.37 -4.63 -13.75
C ILE A 17 7.94 -4.79 -12.29
N ASP A 18 8.66 -5.60 -11.51
CA ASP A 18 8.38 -5.81 -10.09
C ASP A 18 8.49 -4.52 -9.28
N GLN A 19 9.54 -3.72 -9.51
CA GLN A 19 9.71 -2.45 -8.83
C GLN A 19 8.58 -1.46 -9.15
N LYS A 20 8.16 -1.39 -10.42
CA LYS A 20 7.05 -0.51 -10.82
C LYS A 20 5.72 -0.91 -10.18
N LEU A 21 5.45 -2.21 -10.08
CA LEU A 21 4.25 -2.73 -9.41
C LEU A 21 4.26 -2.40 -7.91
N ILE A 22 5.42 -2.49 -7.26
CA ILE A 22 5.59 -2.10 -5.86
C ILE A 22 5.33 -0.60 -5.66
N ASP A 23 5.86 0.25 -6.54
CA ASP A 23 5.67 1.69 -6.48
C ASP A 23 4.20 2.07 -6.68
N GLU A 24 3.53 1.47 -7.67
CA GLU A 24 2.09 1.67 -7.93
C GLU A 24 1.24 1.21 -6.74
N GLY A 25 1.53 0.02 -6.19
CA GLY A 25 0.83 -0.52 -5.01
C GLY A 25 1.02 0.36 -3.77
N THR A 26 2.23 0.85 -3.56
CA THR A 26 2.58 1.81 -2.49
C THR A 26 1.79 3.10 -2.63
N ALA A 27 1.77 3.69 -3.82
CA ALA A 27 1.06 4.93 -4.10
C ALA A 27 -0.46 4.77 -3.90
N GLN A 28 -1.02 3.64 -4.33
CA GLN A 28 -2.44 3.34 -4.13
C GLN A 28 -2.79 3.23 -2.65
N LEU A 29 -2.03 2.44 -1.87
CA LEU A 29 -2.28 2.29 -0.44
C LEU A 29 -2.12 3.61 0.32
N ALA A 30 -1.13 4.42 -0.04
CA ALA A 30 -0.96 5.75 0.55
C ALA A 30 -2.15 6.66 0.28
N SER A 31 -2.74 6.59 -0.92
CA SER A 31 -3.96 7.33 -1.24
C SER A 31 -5.17 6.82 -0.45
N GLU A 32 -5.35 5.50 -0.36
CA GLU A 32 -6.44 4.88 0.41
C GLU A 32 -6.36 5.24 1.90
N ILE A 33 -5.15 5.23 2.48
CA ILE A 33 -4.90 5.65 3.86
C ILE A 33 -5.34 7.10 4.09
N LYS A 34 -4.94 8.02 3.21
CA LYS A 34 -5.33 9.45 3.34
C LYS A 34 -6.84 9.65 3.30
N VAL A 35 -7.53 8.93 2.43
CA VAL A 35 -9.00 9.01 2.33
C VAL A 35 -9.66 8.48 3.61
N LEU A 36 -9.18 7.35 4.14
CA LEU A 36 -9.69 6.80 5.40
C LEU A 36 -9.41 7.72 6.60
N GLU A 37 -8.24 8.35 6.65
CA GLU A 37 -7.90 9.33 7.69
C GLU A 37 -8.80 10.56 7.63
N ALA A 38 -9.07 11.08 6.43
CA ALA A 38 -10.00 12.21 6.25
C ALA A 38 -11.44 11.85 6.69
N TRP A 39 -11.95 10.67 6.31
CA TRP A 39 -13.26 10.22 6.76
C TRP A 39 -13.33 10.01 8.27
N LEU A 40 -12.26 9.51 8.89
CA LEU A 40 -12.21 9.36 10.34
C LEU A 40 -12.22 10.72 11.06
N GLU A 41 -11.48 11.71 10.54
CA GLU A 41 -11.49 13.09 11.06
C GLU A 41 -12.89 13.71 10.98
N GLU A 42 -13.59 13.54 9.84
CA GLU A 42 -14.98 13.98 9.70
C GLU A 42 -15.90 13.31 10.73
N LEU A 43 -15.73 12.00 10.96
CA LEU A 43 -16.50 11.25 11.95
C LEU A 43 -16.17 11.63 13.40
N GLU A 44 -14.97 12.10 13.71
CA GLU A 44 -14.62 12.60 15.06
C GLU A 44 -15.39 13.87 15.43
N THR A 45 -15.81 14.66 14.43
CA THR A 45 -16.64 15.86 14.65
C THR A 45 -18.14 15.55 14.75
N SER A 46 -18.53 14.29 14.53
CA SER A 46 -19.93 13.82 14.55
C SER A 46 -20.39 13.38 15.95
N ASP A 47 -21.71 13.25 16.19
CA ASP A 47 -22.25 12.86 17.51
C ASP A 47 -21.89 11.40 17.86
N ASP A 48 -21.08 11.22 18.91
CA ASP A 48 -20.66 9.92 19.44
C ASP A 48 -21.81 9.05 19.99
N ARG A 49 -23.03 9.59 20.08
CA ARG A 49 -24.21 8.84 20.51
C ARG A 49 -24.93 8.14 19.37
N ASP A 50 -24.56 8.43 18.12
CA ASP A 50 -25.09 7.73 16.96
C ASP A 50 -24.37 6.38 16.79
N ALA A 51 -25.13 5.29 16.93
CA ALA A 51 -24.63 3.94 16.80
C ALA A 51 -24.05 3.65 15.41
N GLU A 52 -24.55 4.31 14.36
CA GLU A 52 -24.04 4.18 13.00
C GLU A 52 -22.67 4.87 12.86
N VAL A 53 -22.51 6.06 13.46
CA VAL A 53 -21.22 6.78 13.50
C VAL A 53 -20.17 5.97 14.25
N VAL A 54 -20.51 5.39 15.40
CA VAL A 54 -19.61 4.53 16.17
C VAL A 54 -19.21 3.28 15.38
N ALA A 55 -20.16 2.64 14.70
CA ALA A 55 -19.90 1.48 13.86
C ALA A 55 -18.99 1.84 12.67
N ALA A 56 -19.28 2.93 11.96
CA ALA A 56 -18.48 3.41 10.84
C ALA A 56 -17.04 3.74 11.28
N ARG A 57 -16.87 4.47 12.39
CA ARG A 57 -15.55 4.80 12.94
C ARG A 57 -14.74 3.55 13.26
N LYS A 58 -15.37 2.52 13.84
CA LYS A 58 -14.71 1.23 14.11
C LYS A 58 -14.28 0.55 12.81
N SER A 59 -15.19 0.42 11.84
CA SER A 59 -14.90 -0.21 10.57
C SER A 59 -13.78 0.50 9.79
N TYR A 60 -13.78 1.83 9.77
CA TYR A 60 -12.75 2.60 9.09
C TYR A 60 -11.39 2.51 9.80
N ASN A 61 -11.36 2.47 11.13
CA ASN A 61 -10.12 2.20 11.86
C ASN A 61 -9.54 0.82 11.55
N ASP A 62 -10.39 -0.21 11.49
CA ASP A 62 -9.96 -1.57 11.14
C ASP A 62 -9.39 -1.63 9.71
N MET A 63 -10.05 -0.96 8.76
CA MET A 63 -9.54 -0.83 7.39
C MET A 63 -8.22 -0.06 7.35
N LEU A 64 -8.12 1.06 8.04
CA LEU A 64 -6.91 1.89 8.10
C LEU A 64 -5.72 1.08 8.62
N ARG A 65 -5.94 0.29 9.67
CA ARG A 65 -4.92 -0.62 10.21
C ARG A 65 -4.46 -1.64 9.17
N SER A 66 -5.39 -2.30 8.48
CA SER A 66 -5.06 -3.28 7.44
C SER A 66 -4.25 -2.66 6.30
N ARG A 67 -4.60 -1.43 5.87
CA ARG A 67 -3.86 -0.71 4.82
C ARG A 67 -2.46 -0.30 5.27
N LYS A 68 -2.30 0.17 6.50
CA LYS A 68 -0.98 0.50 7.08
C LYS A 68 -0.09 -0.73 7.23
N GLU A 69 -0.65 -1.85 7.67
CA GLU A 69 0.07 -3.12 7.76
C GLU A 69 0.53 -3.60 6.37
N MET A 70 -0.35 -3.55 5.36
CA MET A 70 -0.02 -3.92 3.99
C MET A 70 1.06 -3.01 3.37
N LEU A 71 0.96 -1.70 3.59
CA LEU A 71 1.96 -0.73 3.13
C LEU A 71 3.33 -1.04 3.74
N ASN A 72 3.39 -1.27 5.05
CA ASN A 72 4.63 -1.65 5.72
C ASN A 72 5.20 -2.98 5.18
N THR A 73 4.35 -3.95 4.82
CA THR A 73 4.82 -5.19 4.17
C THR A 73 5.45 -4.91 2.81
N LEU A 74 4.80 -4.09 1.96
CA LEU A 74 5.34 -3.72 0.64
C LEU A 74 6.64 -2.93 0.73
N GLU A 75 6.73 -1.96 1.64
CA GLU A 75 7.96 -1.20 1.87
C GLU A 75 9.12 -2.09 2.32
N ASN A 76 8.83 -3.11 3.13
CA ASN A 76 9.86 -4.06 3.57
C ASN A 76 10.26 -5.02 2.44
N GLN A 77 9.35 -5.42 1.56
CA GLN A 77 9.68 -6.17 0.35
C GLN A 77 10.55 -5.36 -0.61
N ALA A 78 10.23 -4.08 -0.82
CA ALA A 78 11.01 -3.16 -1.65
C ALA A 78 12.47 -3.05 -1.16
N LYS A 79 12.66 -2.90 0.16
CA LYS A 79 13.99 -2.86 0.77
C LYS A 79 14.79 -4.15 0.57
N LEU A 80 14.13 -5.31 0.60
CA LEU A 80 14.78 -6.60 0.40
C LEU A 80 15.15 -6.85 -1.07
N GLN A 81 14.38 -6.32 -2.02
CA GLN A 81 14.69 -6.41 -3.46
C GLN A 81 15.79 -5.43 -3.91
N ALA A 82 16.09 -4.42 -3.10
CA ALA A 82 17.13 -3.43 -3.39
C ALA A 82 18.57 -3.88 -3.00
N ILE A 83 18.73 -5.05 -2.37
CA ILE A 83 20.02 -5.63 -1.91
C ILE A 83 20.42 -6.77 -2.85
#